data_AF-A0A850MQ33-F1
#
_entry.id   AF-A0A850MQ33-F1
#
_cell.length_a   1.000
_cell.length_b   1.000
_cell.length_c   1.000
_cell.angle_alpha   90.00
_cell.angle_beta   90.00
_cell.angle_gamma   90.00
#
_symmetry.space_group_name_H-M   'P 1'
#
loop_
_entity.id
_entity.type
_entity.pdbx_description
1 polymer ?
#
loop_
_entity_poly.entity_id
_entity_poly.type
_entity_poly.pdbx_seq_one_letter_code
_entity_poly.pdbx_strand_id
1 'polypeptide(L)' 'MVPDIGILASQDVIACDKASYDLVEQAVVYPGSELEKKGIKPGQNKVESIYPDVNTSRYWKLCEKSGLGNLQYELEIIS' A
#
# COMPACT_ATOMS: atom_id res chain seq x y z
N MET A 1 -9.53 0.57 -7.34
CA MET A 1 -8.87 1.77 -7.92
C MET A 1 -8.88 2.87 -6.89
N VAL A 2 -7.79 3.64 -6.82
CA VAL A 2 -7.63 4.82 -5.94
C VAL A 2 -7.19 6.02 -6.80
N PRO A 3 -7.38 7.27 -6.34
CA PRO A 3 -6.83 8.45 -6.99
C PRO A 3 -5.29 8.44 -7.03
N ASP A 4 -4.71 9.40 -7.75
CA ASP A 4 -3.27 9.66 -7.72
C ASP A 4 -2.80 10.02 -6.30
N ILE A 5 -1.65 9.48 -5.90
CA ILE A 5 -1.02 9.60 -4.58
C ILE A 5 0.31 10.38 -4.68
N GLY A 6 0.78 10.65 -5.90
CA GLY A 6 2.06 11.31 -6.16
C GLY A 6 3.21 10.32 -6.36
N ILE A 7 4.45 10.82 -6.22
CA ILE A 7 5.69 10.07 -6.45
C ILE A 7 6.43 9.93 -5.13
N LEU A 8 6.78 8.69 -4.78
CA LEU A 8 7.63 8.38 -3.64
C LEU A 8 9.04 8.03 -4.11
N ALA A 9 10.03 8.39 -3.31
CA ALA A 9 11.41 8.02 -3.53
C ALA A 9 12.09 7.68 -2.20
N SER A 10 12.89 6.62 -2.18
CA SER A 10 13.75 6.25 -1.06
C SER A 10 14.93 5.44 -1.58
N GLN A 11 16.03 5.44 -0.82
CA GLN A 11 17.16 4.52 -1.04
C GLN A 11 16.88 3.12 -0.49
N ASP A 12 15.92 3.00 0.44
CA ASP A 12 15.42 1.72 0.93
C ASP A 12 14.21 1.30 0.10
N VAL A 13 14.40 0.29 -0.74
CA VAL A 13 13.38 -0.17 -1.70
C VAL A 13 12.16 -0.79 -1.00
N ILE A 14 12.36 -1.46 0.15
CA ILE A 14 11.26 -2.08 0.90
C ILE A 14 10.47 -1.01 1.64
N ALA A 15 11.14 -0.01 2.21
CA ALA A 15 10.48 1.13 2.85
C ALA A 15 9.64 1.91 1.83
N CYS A 16 10.17 2.12 0.62
CA CYS A 16 9.46 2.80 -0.46
C CYS A 16 8.21 2.06 -0.90
N ASP A 17 8.31 0.74 -1.12
CA ASP A 17 7.18 -0.11 -1.51
C ASP A 17 6.12 -0.18 -0.40
N LYS A 18 6.55 -0.34 0.85
CA LYS A 18 5.65 -0.37 2.00
C LYS A 18 4.91 0.94 2.18
N ALA A 19 5.60 2.09 2.08
CA ALA A 19 4.97 3.40 2.15
C ALA A 19 3.95 3.60 1.02
N SER A 20 4.29 3.18 -0.20
CA SER A 20 3.39 3.27 -1.35
C SER A 20 2.13 2.43 -1.14
N TYR A 21 2.29 1.19 -0.66
CA TYR A 21 1.17 0.30 -0.35
C TYR A 21 0.26 0.88 0.75
N ASP A 22 0.85 1.40 1.82
CA ASP A 22 0.09 1.96 2.95
C ASP A 22 -0.71 3.19 2.54
N LEU A 23 -0.13 4.07 1.72
CA LEU A 23 -0.87 5.20 1.16
C LEU A 23 -2.03 4.75 0.27
N VAL A 24 -1.84 3.69 -0.54
CA VAL A 24 -2.95 3.08 -1.30
C VAL A 24 -4.02 2.54 -0.36
N GLU A 25 -3.65 1.86 0.72
CA GLU A 25 -4.57 1.31 1.71
C GLU A 25 -5.35 2.42 2.45
N GLN A 26 -4.74 3.59 2.69
CA GLN A 26 -5.39 4.75 3.31
C GLN A 26 -6.17 5.64 2.32
N ALA A 27 -5.90 5.56 1.02
CA ALA A 27 -6.58 6.40 0.04
C ALA A 27 -8.09 6.14 0.00
N VAL A 28 -8.86 7.18 -0.34
CA VAL A 28 -10.27 7.03 -0.70
C VAL A 28 -10.42 6.15 -1.93
N VAL A 29 -11.49 5.36 -1.97
CA VAL A 29 -11.79 4.55 -3.17
C VAL A 29 -12.28 5.47 -4.29
N TYR A 30 -11.88 5.16 -5.52
CA TYR A 30 -12.32 5.93 -6.67
C TYR A 30 -13.83 5.71 -6.92
N PRO A 31 -14.63 6.77 -7.13
CA PRO A 31 -16.06 6.63 -7.40
C PRO A 31 -16.35 5.76 -8.63
N GLY A 32 -17.36 4.90 -8.53
CA GLY A 32 -17.76 3.94 -9.56
C GLY A 32 -16.85 2.72 -9.70
N SER A 33 -15.75 2.64 -8.94
CA SER A 33 -14.84 1.50 -8.99
C SER A 33 -15.40 0.25 -8.31
N GLU A 34 -14.87 -0.93 -8.64
CA GLU A 34 -15.22 -2.19 -7.97
C GLU A 34 -15.01 -2.14 -6.45
N LEU A 35 -14.05 -1.34 -5.97
CA LEU A 35 -13.82 -1.15 -4.54
C LEU A 35 -14.96 -0.40 -3.85
N GLU A 36 -15.52 0.61 -4.53
CA GLU A 36 -16.69 1.33 -4.02
C GLU A 36 -17.91 0.40 -3.96
N LYS A 37 -18.15 -0.40 -5.00
CA LYS A 37 -19.23 -1.40 -5.03
C LYS A 37 -19.12 -2.42 -3.90
N LYS A 38 -17.88 -2.79 -3.52
CA LYS A 38 -17.58 -3.67 -2.39
C LYS A 38 -17.64 -2.98 -1.03
N GLY A 39 -17.93 -1.68 -0.98
CA GLY A 39 -18.03 -0.89 0.26
C GLY A 39 -16.71 -0.72 0.99
N ILE A 40 -15.58 -0.85 0.29
CA ILE A 40 -14.24 -0.73 0.88
C ILE A 40 -13.98 0.73 1.29
N LYS A 41 -13.46 0.91 2.50
CA LYS A 41 -13.16 2.19 3.12
C LYS A 41 -11.65 2.43 3.22
N PRO A 42 -11.21 3.70 3.37
CA PRO A 42 -9.86 4.03 3.81
C PRO A 42 -9.39 3.17 5.00
N GLY A 43 -8.16 2.68 4.93
CA GLY A 43 -7.54 1.82 5.94
C GLY A 43 -7.93 0.34 5.87
N GLN A 44 -8.80 -0.06 4.93
CA GLN A 44 -9.07 -1.48 4.68
C GLN A 44 -8.20 -2.01 3.55
N ASN A 45 -7.77 -3.27 3.67
CA ASN A 45 -6.91 -3.93 2.69
C ASN A 45 -7.58 -4.00 1.31
N LYS A 46 -7.12 -3.15 0.41
CA LYS A 46 -7.67 -3.04 -0.94
C LYS A 46 -7.23 -4.19 -1.84
N VAL A 47 -6.02 -4.71 -1.65
CA VAL A 47 -5.46 -5.78 -2.50
C VAL A 47 -6.21 -7.08 -2.29
N GLU A 48 -6.35 -7.53 -1.04
CA GLU A 48 -7.07 -8.77 -0.71
C GLU A 48 -8.57 -8.65 -1.02
N SER A 49 -9.14 -7.44 -0.98
CA SER A 49 -10.52 -7.21 -1.40
C SER A 49 -10.76 -7.47 -2.90
N ILE A 50 -9.74 -7.27 -3.74
CA ILE A 50 -9.79 -7.51 -5.20
C ILE A 50 -9.32 -8.92 -5.53
N TYR A 51 -8.24 -9.37 -4.89
CA TYR A 51 -7.60 -10.65 -5.11
C TYR A 51 -7.57 -11.45 -3.80
N PRO A 52 -8.64 -12.20 -3.48
CA PRO A 52 -8.79 -12.89 -2.19
C PRO A 52 -7.72 -13.95 -1.91
N ASP A 53 -7.07 -14.47 -2.95
CA ASP A 53 -6.03 -15.50 -2.82
C ASP A 53 -4.64 -14.90 -2.46
N VAL A 54 -4.50 -13.57 -2.51
CA VAL A 54 -3.28 -12.88 -2.09
C VAL A 54 -3.25 -12.78 -0.57
N ASN A 55 -2.06 -12.97 0.02
CA ASN A 55 -1.83 -12.76 1.45
C ASN A 55 -0.73 -11.71 1.63
N THR A 56 -1.12 -10.46 1.87
CA THR A 56 -0.17 -9.35 1.94
C THR A 56 0.65 -9.41 3.23
N SER A 57 0.09 -9.93 4.32
CA SER A 57 0.84 -10.17 5.57
C SER A 57 2.04 -11.10 5.36
N ARG A 58 1.86 -12.17 4.56
CA ARG A 58 2.95 -13.10 4.22
C ARG A 58 4.01 -12.41 3.36
N TYR A 59 3.60 -11.60 2.38
CA TYR A 59 4.53 -10.82 1.56
C TYR A 59 5.41 -9.91 2.42
N TRP A 60 4.80 -9.10 3.31
CA TRP A 60 5.56 -8.20 4.18
C TRP A 60 6.51 -8.94 5.14
N LYS A 61 6.09 -10.08 5.69
CA LYS A 61 6.98 -10.95 6.50
C LYS A 61 8.17 -11.48 5.70
N LEU A 62 8.01 -11.74 4.41
CA LEU A 62 9.11 -12.17 3.56
C LEU A 62 10.05 -11.01 3.24
N CYS A 63 9.51 -9.82 2.95
CA CYS A 63 10.31 -8.61 2.74
C CYS A 63 11.17 -8.27 3.97
N GLU A 64 10.58 -8.30 5.18
CA GLU A 64 11.32 -8.09 6.43
C GLU A 64 12.43 -9.15 6.62
N LYS A 65 12.13 -10.43 6.37
CA LYS A 65 13.11 -11.52 6.48
C LYS A 65 14.20 -11.49 5.41
N SER A 66 13.95 -10.84 4.28
CA SER A 66 14.91 -10.79 3.17
C SER A 66 16.16 -9.97 3.52
N GLY A 67 16.07 -9.05 4.48
CA GLY A 67 17.15 -8.12 4.81
C GLY A 67 17.46 -7.09 3.71
N LEU A 68 16.60 -6.96 2.70
CA LEU A 68 16.76 -6.03 1.58
C LEU A 68 16.35 -4.58 1.92
N GLY A 69 15.77 -4.36 3.09
CA GLY A 69 15.27 -3.06 3.54
C GLY A 69 14.36 -3.19 4.76
N ASN A 70 13.66 -2.11 5.09
CA ASN A 70 12.86 -1.98 6.31
C ASN A 70 11.37 -1.79 6.00
N LEU A 71 10.49 -2.36 6.82
CA LEU A 71 9.05 -2.09 6.73
C LEU A 71 8.66 -0.77 7.40
N GLN A 72 9.49 -0.28 8.31
CA GLN A 72 9.30 1.00 8.98
C GLN A 72 9.88 2.12 8.12
N TYR A 73 9.15 3.21 8.03
CA TYR A 73 9.52 4.37 7.24
C TYR A 73 8.96 5.63 7.90
N GLU A 74 9.53 6.77 7.51
CA GLU A 74 9.02 8.10 7.81
C GLU A 74 8.70 8.82 6.49
N LEU A 75 7.63 9.61 6.45
CA LEU A 75 7.27 10.39 5.28
C LEU A 75 7.74 11.83 5.48
N GLU A 76 8.64 12.27 4.60
CA GLU A 76 9.06 13.66 4.50
C GLU A 76 8.50 14.27 3.20
N ILE A 77 7.77 15.38 3.32
CA ILE A 77 7.28 16.12 2.16
C ILE A 77 8.34 17.15 1.78
N ILE A 78 8.86 17.02 0.55
CA ILE A 78 9.80 17.97 -0.02
C ILE A 78 9.01 19.02 -0.80
N SER A 79 9.10 20.28 -0.37
CA SER A 79 8.48 21.46 -1.01
C SER A 79 9.50 22.33 -1.71
#